data_AF-A0A8K0UMN9-F1
#
_entry.id   AF-A0A8K0UMN9-F1
#
_cell.length_a   1.000
_cell.length_b   1.000
_cell.length_c   1.000
_cell.angle_alpha   90.00
_cell.angle_beta   90.00
_cell.angle_gamma   90.00
#
_symmetry.space_group_name_H-M   'P 1'
#
loop_
_entity.id
_entity.type
_entity.pdbx_description
1 polymer ?
#
loop_
_entity_poly.entity_id
_entity_poly.type
_entity_poly.pdbx_seq_one_letter_code
_entity_poly.pdbx_strand_id
1 'polypeptide(L)'
;MSELIRKVNSMPGSPFTPARPTYSPYVKTSRSLLKKIAPLHPNRRTPPPPPPRPPPPKKTKKELEREERWEQELEDTVEGWYCLPEEERAVLRRAKRDAELGFDD
;
A
#
# COMPACT_ATOMS: atom_id res chain seq x y z
N MET A 1 43.41 25.87 -5.11
CA MET A 1 43.04 25.64 -6.53
C MET A 1 41.77 26.41 -6.95
N SER A 2 40.74 26.48 -6.10
CA SER A 2 39.46 27.17 -6.38
C SER A 2 39.60 28.66 -6.70
N GLU A 3 40.42 29.39 -5.95
CA GLU A 3 40.62 30.84 -6.14
C GLU A 3 41.31 31.18 -7.48
N LEU A 4 42.19 30.30 -7.97
CA LEU A 4 42.85 30.48 -9.28
C LEU A 4 41.85 30.34 -10.43
N ILE A 5 40.97 29.34 -10.35
CA ILE A 5 39.89 29.11 -11.33
C ILE A 5 38.92 30.30 -11.35
N ARG A 6 38.58 30.85 -10.17
CA ARG A 6 37.67 31.99 -10.04
C ARG A 6 38.24 33.25 -10.70
N LYS A 7 39.54 33.49 -10.55
CA LYS A 7 40.26 34.61 -11.17
C LYS A 7 40.34 34.48 -12.70
N VAL A 8 40.67 33.29 -13.22
CA VAL A 8 40.72 33.04 -14.68
C VAL A 8 39.34 33.22 -15.33
N ASN A 9 38.27 32.79 -14.66
CA ASN A 9 36.90 32.94 -15.16
C ASN A 9 36.37 34.38 -15.15
N SER A 10 36.98 35.29 -14.38
CA SER A 10 36.60 36.71 -14.35
C SER A 10 37.16 37.54 -15.52
N MET A 11 38.05 36.96 -16.34
CA MET A 11 38.62 37.66 -17.49
C MET A 11 37.71 37.57 -18.73
N PRO A 12 37.52 38.67 -19.48
CA PRO A 12 36.81 38.63 -20.76
C PRO A 12 37.63 37.78 -21.74
N GLY A 13 37.08 36.63 -22.16
CA GLY A 13 37.75 35.65 -23.02
C GLY A 13 38.06 34.29 -22.36
N SER A 14 37.57 34.02 -21.15
CA SER A 14 37.72 32.70 -20.53
C SER A 14 37.14 31.58 -21.43
N PRO A 15 37.88 30.48 -21.68
CA PRO A 15 37.38 29.33 -22.42
C PRO A 15 36.35 28.51 -21.61
N PHE A 16 36.20 28.80 -20.31
CA PHE A 16 35.23 28.15 -19.45
C PHE A 16 33.94 28.96 -19.42
N THR A 17 32.83 28.30 -19.73
CA THR A 17 31.49 28.93 -19.63
C THR A 17 31.26 29.42 -18.21
N PRO A 18 30.80 30.67 -18.00
CA PRO A 18 30.48 31.14 -16.65
C PRO A 18 29.43 30.23 -16.06
N ALA A 19 29.67 29.73 -14.85
CA ALA A 19 28.72 28.90 -14.12
C ALA A 19 27.45 29.74 -13.91
N ARG A 20 26.39 29.45 -14.68
CA ARG A 20 25.10 30.08 -14.46
C ARG A 20 24.60 29.67 -13.08
N PRO A 21 24.02 30.59 -12.29
CA PRO A 21 23.39 30.21 -11.04
C PRO A 21 22.26 29.21 -11.34
N THR A 22 22.47 27.94 -10.98
CA THR A 22 21.44 26.92 -11.08
C THR A 22 20.43 27.16 -9.98
N TYR A 23 19.37 27.91 -10.28
CA TYR A 23 18.27 28.14 -9.34
C TYR A 23 17.30 26.97 -9.39
N SER A 24 17.61 25.91 -8.63
CA SER A 24 16.64 24.85 -8.36
C SER A 24 16.52 24.65 -6.85
N PRO A 25 15.29 24.58 -6.31
CA PRO A 25 15.08 24.35 -4.88
C PRO A 25 15.64 23.00 -4.41
N TYR A 26 15.96 22.11 -5.35
CA TYR A 26 16.47 20.78 -5.07
C TYR A 26 17.99 20.64 -5.25
N VAL A 27 18.74 21.71 -5.51
CA VAL A 27 20.20 21.68 -5.72
C VAL A 27 20.96 21.07 -4.54
N LYS A 28 20.46 21.24 -3.31
CA LYS A 28 21.08 20.69 -2.09
C LYS A 28 20.57 19.29 -1.73
N THR A 29 19.67 18.71 -2.51
CA THR A 29 19.06 17.41 -2.19
C THR A 29 19.85 16.26 -2.81
N SER A 30 19.82 15.10 -2.16
CA SER A 30 20.53 13.92 -2.65
C SER A 30 19.89 13.35 -3.91
N ARG A 31 20.69 12.71 -4.78
CA ARG A 31 20.17 12.00 -5.98
C ARG A 31 19.13 10.93 -5.63
N SER A 32 19.24 10.30 -4.45
CA SER A 32 18.27 9.31 -3.98
C SER A 32 16.93 9.93 -3.59
N LEU A 33 16.93 11.14 -3.01
CA LEU A 33 15.71 11.90 -2.70
C LEU A 33 15.07 12.42 -3.98
N LEU A 34 15.87 12.96 -4.91
CA LEU A 34 15.40 13.44 -6.22
C LEU A 34 14.71 12.36 -7.06
N LYS A 35 15.15 11.10 -6.97
CA LYS A 35 14.49 9.96 -7.64
C LYS A 35 13.09 9.66 -7.12
N LYS A 36 12.79 10.02 -5.86
CA LYS A 36 11.46 9.81 -5.25
C LYS A 36 10.49 10.93 -5.61
N ILE A 37 11.00 12.10 -5.94
CA ILE A 37 10.17 13.21 -6.41
C ILE A 37 9.76 12.88 -7.85
N ALA A 38 8.45 12.79 -8.07
CA ALA A 38 7.90 12.62 -9.41
C ALA A 38 8.47 13.71 -10.35
N PRO A 39 9.11 13.35 -11.48
CA PRO A 39 9.53 14.35 -12.45
C PRO A 39 8.36 15.24 -12.85
N LEU A 40 8.48 16.54 -12.60
CA LEU A 40 7.51 17.58 -12.93
C LEU A 40 7.55 17.85 -14.44
N HIS A 41 7.34 16.84 -15.29
CA HIS A 41 7.38 17.00 -16.75
C HIS A 41 5.96 17.02 -17.34
N PRO A 42 5.62 17.97 -18.24
CA PRO A 42 4.32 18.06 -18.91
C PRO A 42 3.92 16.85 -19.78
N ASN A 43 4.84 15.93 -20.05
CA ASN A 43 4.63 14.73 -20.89
C ASN A 43 4.64 13.45 -20.05
N ARG A 44 3.91 13.44 -18.93
CA ARG A 44 3.71 12.23 -18.14
C ARG A 44 2.53 11.45 -18.71
N ARG A 45 2.81 10.27 -19.28
CA ARG A 45 1.83 9.18 -19.34
C ARG A 45 1.26 9.02 -17.92
N THR A 46 -0.06 8.96 -17.80
CA THR A 46 -0.74 8.64 -16.54
C THR A 46 0.00 7.45 -15.90
N PRO A 47 0.32 7.50 -14.59
CA PRO A 47 0.95 6.36 -13.95
C PRO A 47 0.13 5.10 -14.29
N PRO A 48 0.78 3.95 -14.57
CA PRO A 48 0.03 2.74 -14.85
C PRO A 48 -0.93 2.49 -13.67
N PRO A 49 -2.15 2.01 -13.94
CA PRO A 49 -3.11 1.74 -12.89
C PRO A 49 -2.49 0.78 -11.86
N PRO A 50 -2.87 0.89 -10.58
CA PRO A 50 -2.42 -0.05 -9.56
C PRO A 50 -2.80 -1.48 -9.98
N PRO A 51 -1.97 -2.49 -9.62
CA PRO A 51 -2.32 -3.87 -9.92
C PRO A 51 -3.63 -4.26 -9.23
N PRO A 52 -4.39 -5.24 -9.79
CA PRO A 52 -5.59 -5.73 -9.15
C PRO A 52 -5.27 -6.31 -7.76
N ARG A 53 -6.23 -6.20 -6.84
CA ARG A 53 -6.10 -6.79 -5.50
C ARG A 53 -5.90 -8.31 -5.63
N PRO A 54 -5.02 -8.92 -4.83
CA PRO A 54 -4.90 -10.37 -4.81
C PRO A 54 -6.24 -11.01 -4.41
N PRO A 55 -6.53 -12.24 -4.87
CA PRO A 55 -7.71 -12.97 -4.43
C PRO A 55 -7.68 -13.17 -2.90
N PRO A 56 -8.85 -13.26 -2.24
CA PRO A 56 -8.89 -13.55 -0.82
C PRO A 56 -8.15 -14.86 -0.52
N PRO A 57 -7.37 -14.91 0.58
CA PRO A 57 -6.64 -16.11 0.95
C PRO A 57 -7.61 -17.27 1.20
N LYS A 58 -7.19 -18.49 0.86
CA LYS A 58 -7.94 -19.70 1.22
C LYS A 58 -7.95 -19.83 2.74
N LYS A 59 -9.09 -20.24 3.31
CA LYS A 59 -9.20 -20.52 4.74
C LYS A 59 -8.15 -21.53 5.15
N THR A 60 -7.48 -21.27 6.27
CA THR A 60 -6.46 -22.19 6.80
C THR A 60 -7.13 -23.43 7.40
N LYS A 61 -6.41 -24.55 7.54
CA LYS A 61 -6.96 -25.78 8.16
C LYS A 61 -7.56 -25.51 9.54
N LYS A 62 -6.88 -24.71 10.35
CA LYS A 62 -7.32 -24.31 11.70
C LYS A 62 -8.60 -23.47 11.68
N GLU A 63 -8.78 -22.68 10.64
CA GLU A 63 -9.97 -21.84 10.47
C GLU A 63 -11.18 -22.69 10.07
N LEU A 64 -10.99 -23.69 9.20
CA LEU A 64 -12.02 -24.67 8.86
C LEU A 64 -12.42 -25.52 10.06
N GLU A 65 -11.45 -26.07 10.80
CA GLU A 65 -11.73 -26.85 12.02
C GLU A 65 -12.51 -26.03 13.06
N ARG A 66 -12.24 -24.72 13.16
CA ARG A 66 -12.98 -23.82 14.03
C ARG A 66 -14.42 -23.62 13.55
N GLU A 67 -14.64 -23.44 12.24
CA GLU A 67 -15.98 -23.31 11.68
C GLU A 67 -16.79 -24.61 11.83
N GLU A 68 -16.19 -25.77 11.60
CA GLU A 68 -16.83 -27.08 11.82
C GLU A 68 -17.23 -27.27 13.29
N ARG A 69 -16.37 -26.83 14.22
CA ARG A 69 -16.69 -26.84 15.64
C ARG A 69 -17.87 -25.93 15.96
N TRP A 70 -17.94 -24.74 15.39
CA TRP A 70 -19.10 -23.84 15.58
C TRP A 70 -20.39 -24.42 15.02
N GLU A 71 -20.33 -25.17 13.91
CA GLU A 71 -21.50 -25.85 13.35
C GLU A 71 -22.00 -26.96 14.29
N GLN A 72 -21.10 -27.76 14.87
CA GLN A 72 -21.47 -28.77 15.89
C GLN A 72 -22.06 -28.12 17.14
N GLU A 73 -21.46 -27.04 17.65
CA GLU A 73 -21.98 -26.33 18.83
C GLU A 73 -23.38 -25.74 18.57
N LEU A 74 -23.64 -25.21 17.36
CA LEU A 74 -24.95 -24.71 16.99
C LEU A 74 -25.98 -25.82 16.79
N GLU A 75 -25.56 -26.96 16.24
CA GLU A 75 -26.40 -28.16 16.14
C GLU A 75 -26.84 -28.67 17.51
N ASP A 76 -25.94 -28.69 18.49
CA ASP A 76 -26.23 -29.14 19.86
C ASP A 76 -27.11 -28.13 20.63
N THR A 77 -26.98 -26.83 20.35
CA THR A 77 -27.65 -25.77 21.12
C THR A 77 -29.01 -25.40 20.54
N VAL A 78 -29.17 -25.44 19.21
CA VAL A 78 -30.39 -25.00 18.53
C VAL A 78 -31.31 -26.20 18.30
N GLU A 79 -32.38 -26.27 19.09
CA GLU A 79 -33.39 -27.31 18.92
C GLU A 79 -34.00 -27.27 17.51
N GLY A 80 -34.03 -28.43 16.84
CA GLY A 80 -34.51 -28.51 15.47
C GLY A 80 -33.61 -27.82 14.44
N TRP A 81 -32.29 -27.75 14.68
CA TRP A 81 -31.31 -27.15 13.76
C TRP A 81 -31.52 -27.55 12.29
N TYR A 82 -31.76 -28.83 12.00
CA TYR A 82 -31.99 -29.32 10.63
C TYR A 82 -33.34 -28.94 10.01
N CYS A 83 -34.29 -28.49 10.82
CA CYS A 83 -35.60 -28.03 10.36
C CYS A 83 -35.59 -26.55 9.97
N LEU A 84 -34.53 -25.80 10.31
CA LEU A 84 -34.38 -24.39 9.96
C LEU A 84 -33.99 -24.22 8.49
N PRO A 85 -34.50 -23.18 7.80
CA PRO A 85 -34.06 -22.84 6.46
C PRO A 85 -32.57 -22.45 6.45
N GLU A 86 -31.91 -22.66 5.31
CA GLU A 86 -30.48 -22.38 5.16
C GLU A 86 -30.11 -20.93 5.46
N GLU A 87 -31.01 -19.99 5.18
CA GLU A 87 -30.84 -18.56 5.45
C GLU A 87 -30.71 -18.29 6.96
N GLU A 88 -31.58 -18.88 7.78
CA GLU A 88 -31.57 -18.73 9.23
C GLU A 88 -30.33 -19.40 9.84
N ARG A 89 -29.95 -20.58 9.33
CA ARG A 89 -28.71 -21.24 9.75
C ARG A 89 -27.46 -20.44 9.37
N ALA A 90 -27.46 -19.79 8.21
CA ALA A 90 -26.35 -18.92 7.79
C ALA A 90 -26.24 -17.68 8.67
N VAL A 91 -27.36 -17.08 9.09
CA VAL A 91 -27.39 -15.97 10.04
C VAL A 91 -26.82 -16.39 11.39
N LEU A 92 -27.24 -17.55 11.93
CA LEU A 92 -26.76 -18.06 13.21
C LEU A 92 -25.27 -18.41 13.18
N ARG A 93 -24.76 -19.01 12.09
CA ARG A 93 -23.32 -19.24 11.88
C ARG A 93 -22.53 -17.94 11.78
N ARG A 94 -23.07 -16.92 11.11
CA ARG A 94 -22.44 -15.59 11.05
C ARG A 94 -22.41 -14.95 12.43
N ALA A 95 -23.53 -14.95 13.15
CA ALA A 95 -23.61 -14.38 14.50
C ALA A 95 -22.62 -15.07 15.47
N LYS A 96 -22.49 -16.41 15.40
CA LYS A 96 -21.51 -17.15 16.20
C LYS A 96 -20.07 -16.79 15.82
N ARG A 97 -19.77 -16.62 14.53
CA ARG A 97 -18.45 -16.16 14.07
C ARG A 97 -18.15 -14.75 14.59
N ASP A 98 -19.10 -13.83 14.48
CA ASP A 98 -18.91 -12.42 14.86
C ASP A 98 -18.72 -12.27 16.38
N ALA A 99 -19.49 -13.03 17.18
CA ALA A 99 -19.35 -13.09 18.63
C ALA A 99 -17.99 -13.64 19.09
N GLU A 100 -17.42 -14.61 18.37
CA GLU A 100 -16.14 -15.24 18.72
C GLU A 100 -14.92 -14.48 18.16
N LEU A 101 -15.02 -13.88 16.97
CA LEU A 101 -13.94 -13.06 16.41
C LEU A 101 -13.94 -11.63 16.97
N GLY A 102 -14.97 -11.21 17.69
CA GLY A 102 -15.05 -9.90 18.32
C GLY A 102 -15.11 -8.76 17.31
N PHE A 103 -15.86 -8.92 16.22
CA PHE A 103 -16.14 -7.84 15.27
C PHE A 103 -17.18 -6.82 15.79
N ASP A 104 -17.42 -6.77 17.09
CA ASP A 104 -18.14 -5.70 17.79
C ASP A 104 -17.16 -4.55 18.13
N ASP A 105 -16.74 -3.78 17.11
CA ASP A 105 -16.41 -2.34 17.18
C ASP A 105 -16.40 -1.71 15.77
#